data_AF-A0AAJ0M4H8-F1
#
_entry.id   AF-A0AAJ0M4H8-F1
#
_cell.length_a   1.000
_cell.length_b   1.000
_cell.length_c   1.000
_cell.angle_alpha   90.00
_cell.angle_beta   90.00
_cell.angle_gamma   90.00
#
_symmetry.space_group_name_H-M   'P 1'
#
loop_
_entity.id
_entity.type
_entity.pdbx_description
1 polymer ?
#
loop_
_entity_poly.entity_id
_entity_poly.type
_entity_poly.pdbx_seq_one_letter_code
_entity_poly.pdbx_strand_id
1 'polypeptide(L)'
;MAEVCMENYDKAFGSIAQAGDILVSGFNFGCGSSREQAATAILAKKIPLVVAGSFGNIFSRNSINNALMGVEVPRLVQRLRETFGGKDGEKTLTRRTGWKLVWDVRRSKVTVTEGEGGKTWSQKVGELPPNVQEIIARGGLENWVKSQIAEA
;
A
#
# COMPACT_ATOMS: atom_id res chain seq x y z
N MET A 1 -9.64 14.71 4.64
CA MET A 1 -9.18 13.59 3.78
C MET A 1 -9.05 12.28 4.55
N ALA A 2 -8.36 12.25 5.70
CA ALA A 2 -8.22 11.02 6.48
C ALA A 2 -9.56 10.41 6.94
N GLU A 3 -10.51 11.23 7.36
CA GLU A 3 -11.81 10.78 7.91
C GLU A 3 -12.60 9.89 6.94
N VAL A 4 -12.58 10.23 5.64
CA VAL A 4 -13.38 9.60 4.58
C VAL A 4 -12.58 8.63 3.70
N CYS A 5 -11.36 8.26 4.12
CA CYS A 5 -10.53 7.32 3.37
C CYS A 5 -11.25 5.96 3.24
N MET A 6 -11.39 5.44 2.01
CA MET A 6 -12.07 4.18 1.67
C MET A 6 -13.58 4.11 2.02
N GLU A 7 -14.21 5.21 2.44
CA GLU A 7 -15.61 5.22 2.92
C GLU A 7 -16.63 4.73 1.87
N ASN A 8 -16.36 4.99 0.58
CA ASN A 8 -17.19 4.50 -0.53
C ASN A 8 -17.23 2.96 -0.62
N TYR A 9 -16.22 2.27 -0.10
CA TYR A 9 -16.13 0.81 -0.11
C TYR A 9 -16.55 0.22 1.23
N ASP A 10 -16.15 0.87 2.33
CA ASP A 10 -16.48 0.43 3.68
C ASP A 10 -16.48 1.65 4.63
N LYS A 11 -17.67 2.02 5.11
CA LYS A 11 -17.84 3.14 6.07
C LYS A 11 -17.12 2.87 7.40
N ALA A 12 -16.91 1.61 7.76
CA ALA A 12 -16.20 1.24 8.99
C ALA A 12 -14.67 1.28 8.84
N PHE A 13 -14.13 1.45 7.62
CA PHE A 13 -12.68 1.50 7.39
C PHE A 13 -12.00 2.55 8.27
N GLY A 14 -12.63 3.72 8.40
CA GLY A 14 -12.09 4.84 9.16
C GLY A 14 -11.86 4.55 10.64
N SER A 15 -12.68 3.68 11.25
CA SER A 15 -12.55 3.23 12.64
C SER A 15 -11.68 1.98 12.79
N ILE A 16 -11.62 1.14 11.75
CA ILE A 16 -10.84 -0.09 11.76
C ILE A 16 -9.35 0.24 11.60
N ALA A 17 -8.99 0.96 10.53
CA ALA A 17 -7.60 1.23 10.17
C ALA A 17 -6.88 2.09 11.23
N GLN A 18 -5.65 1.71 11.56
CA GLN A 18 -4.79 2.41 12.51
C GLN A 18 -3.55 3.00 11.83
N ALA A 19 -2.95 4.01 12.46
CA ALA A 19 -1.69 4.56 12.00
C ALA A 19 -0.59 3.48 12.00
N GLY A 20 0.18 3.40 10.92
CA GLY A 20 1.22 2.38 10.72
C GLY A 20 0.73 1.05 10.14
N ASP A 21 -0.58 0.85 9.98
CA ASP A 21 -1.10 -0.33 9.28
C ASP A 21 -0.66 -0.32 7.80
N ILE A 22 -0.58 -1.52 7.19
CA ILE A 22 -0.32 -1.70 5.77
C ILE A 22 -1.66 -1.99 5.07
N LEU A 23 -1.99 -1.22 4.04
CA LEU A 23 -3.20 -1.47 3.26
C LEU A 23 -2.93 -2.55 2.22
N VAL A 24 -3.63 -3.68 2.30
CA VAL A 24 -3.55 -4.73 1.30
C VAL A 24 -4.83 -4.76 0.47
N SER A 25 -4.70 -4.76 -0.86
CA SER A 25 -5.82 -4.80 -1.79
C SER A 25 -5.66 -5.89 -2.85
N GLY A 26 -6.71 -6.08 -3.65
CA GLY A 26 -6.76 -7.01 -4.76
C GLY A 26 -5.93 -6.57 -5.97
N PHE A 27 -6.35 -7.03 -7.14
CA PHE A 27 -5.73 -6.66 -8.40
C PHE A 27 -6.29 -5.32 -8.91
N ASN A 28 -5.46 -4.59 -9.66
CA ASN A 28 -5.80 -3.31 -10.28
C ASN A 28 -6.24 -2.25 -9.26
N PHE A 29 -5.53 -2.14 -8.13
CA PHE A 29 -5.81 -1.13 -7.11
C PHE A 29 -5.56 0.29 -7.64
N GLY A 30 -6.43 1.23 -7.26
CA GLY A 30 -6.37 2.60 -7.76
C GLY A 30 -6.74 2.74 -9.23
N CYS A 31 -7.52 1.79 -9.77
CA CYS A 31 -8.08 1.92 -11.11
C CYS A 31 -9.07 3.10 -11.18
N GLY A 32 -9.23 3.65 -12.38
CA GLY A 32 -10.16 4.73 -12.66
C GLY A 32 -9.49 6.11 -12.75
N SER A 33 -10.16 7.14 -12.22
CA SER A 33 -9.81 8.54 -12.44
C SER A 33 -8.45 8.94 -11.85
N SER A 34 -7.77 9.90 -12.49
CA SER A 34 -6.49 10.50 -12.06
C SER A 34 -6.61 11.44 -10.85
N ARG A 35 -7.31 11.01 -9.80
CA ARG A 35 -7.47 11.79 -8.57
C ARG A 35 -6.26 11.55 -7.66
N GLU A 36 -5.38 12.54 -7.54
CA GLU A 36 -4.25 12.49 -6.60
C GLU A 36 -4.71 12.35 -5.13
N GLN A 37 -5.94 12.80 -4.84
CA GLN A 37 -6.56 12.70 -3.52
C GLN A 37 -6.62 11.26 -2.99
N ALA A 38 -6.61 10.25 -3.88
CA ALA A 38 -6.60 8.84 -3.45
C ALA A 38 -5.33 8.49 -2.67
N ALA A 39 -4.15 8.92 -3.16
CA ALA A 39 -2.88 8.65 -2.49
C ALA A 39 -2.73 9.48 -1.21
N THR A 40 -3.09 10.77 -1.27
CA THR A 40 -2.97 11.67 -0.11
C THR A 40 -3.96 11.32 1.00
N ALA A 41 -5.15 10.78 0.70
CA ALA A 41 -6.07 10.28 1.72
C ALA A 41 -5.52 9.09 2.50
N ILE A 42 -4.81 8.16 1.83
CA ILE A 42 -4.15 7.01 2.47
C ILE A 42 -3.01 7.50 3.38
N LEU A 43 -2.17 8.42 2.87
CA LEU A 43 -1.11 9.04 3.66
C LEU A 43 -1.64 9.82 4.87
N ALA A 44 -2.74 10.56 4.70
CA ALA A 44 -3.39 11.28 5.79
C ALA A 44 -3.92 10.33 6.89
N LYS A 45 -4.22 9.07 6.54
CA LYS A 45 -4.55 8.00 7.51
C LYS A 45 -3.32 7.39 8.18
N LYS A 46 -2.12 7.90 7.89
CA LYS A 46 -0.82 7.41 8.38
C LYS A 46 -0.56 5.96 8.00
N ILE A 47 -1.03 5.53 6.83
CA ILE A 47 -0.73 4.23 6.22
C ILE A 47 0.49 4.43 5.31
N PRO A 48 1.68 3.88 5.67
CA PRO A 48 2.91 4.16 4.94
C PRO A 48 3.08 3.32 3.67
N LEU A 49 2.33 2.23 3.54
CA LEU A 49 2.53 1.23 2.47
C LEU A 49 1.20 0.65 1.99
N VAL A 50 1.06 0.58 0.67
CA VAL A 50 0.02 -0.19 0.00
C VAL A 50 0.63 -1.43 -0.66
N VAL A 51 0.01 -2.58 -0.47
CA VAL A 51 0.35 -3.83 -1.15
C VAL A 51 -0.83 -4.26 -2.00
N ALA A 52 -0.63 -4.55 -3.26
CA ALA A 52 -1.71 -4.97 -4.15
C ALA A 52 -1.30 -6.19 -4.98
N GLY A 53 -2.28 -6.83 -5.60
CA GLY A 53 -2.01 -7.82 -6.65
C GLY A 53 -1.47 -7.15 -7.90
N SER A 54 -1.97 -5.96 -8.21
CA SER A 54 -1.41 -5.03 -9.19
C SER A 54 -1.97 -3.63 -8.97
N PHE A 55 -1.31 -2.61 -9.51
CA PHE A 55 -1.77 -1.22 -9.47
C PHE A 55 -2.24 -0.73 -10.84
N GLY A 56 -3.21 0.19 -10.83
CA GLY A 56 -3.53 0.99 -12.01
C GLY A 56 -2.38 1.95 -12.35
N ASN A 57 -2.04 2.07 -13.64
CA ASN A 57 -0.91 2.88 -14.12
C ASN A 57 -0.92 4.33 -13.61
N ILE A 58 -2.10 4.94 -13.57
CA ILE A 58 -2.26 6.33 -13.12
C ILE A 58 -2.01 6.44 -11.62
N PHE A 59 -2.58 5.53 -10.83
CA PHE A 59 -2.38 5.51 -9.38
C PHE A 59 -0.92 5.28 -9.02
N SER A 60 -0.22 4.37 -9.71
CA SER A 60 1.20 4.08 -9.47
C SER A 60 2.09 5.34 -9.64
N ARG A 61 1.79 6.19 -10.63
CA ARG A 61 2.49 7.48 -10.78
C ARG A 61 2.14 8.46 -9.66
N ASN A 62 0.85 8.59 -9.33
CA ASN A 62 0.39 9.50 -8.29
C ASN A 62 0.91 9.10 -6.90
N SER A 63 1.04 7.81 -6.62
CA SER A 63 1.58 7.33 -5.35
C SER A 63 3.04 7.74 -5.20
N ILE A 64 3.86 7.59 -6.25
CA ILE A 64 5.25 8.06 -6.24
C ILE A 64 5.33 9.59 -6.05
N ASN A 65 4.51 10.35 -6.79
CA ASN A 65 4.49 11.81 -6.69
C ASN A 65 4.22 12.29 -5.26
N ASN A 66 3.38 11.57 -4.52
CA ASN A 66 2.99 11.90 -3.15
C ASN A 66 3.81 11.14 -2.08
N ALA A 67 4.84 10.38 -2.47
CA ALA A 67 5.62 9.50 -1.60
C ALA A 67 4.81 8.40 -0.85
N LEU A 68 3.70 7.95 -1.42
CA LEU A 68 3.03 6.74 -0.98
C LEU A 68 3.70 5.51 -1.60
N MET A 69 4.30 4.68 -0.74
CA MET A 69 4.94 3.43 -1.17
C MET A 69 3.91 2.40 -1.62
N GLY A 70 4.20 1.72 -2.73
CA GLY A 70 3.39 0.66 -3.30
C GLY A 70 4.26 -0.53 -3.72
N VAL A 71 3.82 -1.76 -3.42
CA VAL A 71 4.49 -2.98 -3.88
C VAL A 71 3.49 -4.04 -4.34
N GLU A 72 3.77 -4.66 -5.47
CA GLU A 72 2.92 -5.73 -6.01
C GLU A 72 3.35 -7.09 -5.44
N VAL A 73 2.41 -7.77 -4.78
CA VAL A 73 2.61 -9.08 -4.17
C VAL A 73 1.39 -9.97 -4.44
N PRO A 74 1.16 -10.45 -5.69
CA PRO A 74 0.01 -11.28 -6.06
C PRO A 74 -0.19 -12.50 -5.15
N ARG A 75 0.91 -13.13 -4.75
CA ARG A 75 0.91 -14.28 -3.83
C ARG A 75 0.28 -13.96 -2.48
N LEU A 76 0.55 -12.78 -1.92
CA LEU A 76 -0.04 -12.36 -0.64
C LEU A 76 -1.56 -12.23 -0.78
N VAL A 77 -2.02 -11.61 -1.87
CA VAL A 77 -3.45 -11.43 -2.14
C VAL A 77 -4.17 -12.78 -2.24
N GLN A 78 -3.60 -13.74 -2.98
CA GLN A 78 -4.13 -15.09 -3.08
C GLN A 78 -4.18 -15.78 -1.70
N ARG A 79 -3.08 -15.70 -0.95
CA ARG A 79 -2.97 -16.29 0.39
C ARG A 79 -3.98 -15.71 1.40
N LEU A 80 -4.22 -14.40 1.37
CA LEU A 80 -5.23 -13.74 2.19
C LEU A 80 -6.65 -14.18 1.81
N ARG A 81 -6.93 -14.35 0.51
CA ARG A 81 -8.23 -14.87 0.03
C ARG A 81 -8.46 -16.32 0.45
N GLU A 82 -7.44 -17.17 0.41
CA GLU A 82 -7.54 -18.56 0.91
C GLU A 82 -7.82 -18.60 2.42
N THR A 83 -7.21 -17.69 3.17
CA THR A 83 -7.29 -17.67 4.64
C THR A 83 -8.59 -17.04 5.14
N PHE A 84 -9.05 -15.95 4.50
CA PHE A 84 -10.16 -15.13 4.97
C PHE A 84 -11.35 -15.07 4.01
N GLY A 85 -11.27 -15.74 2.85
CA GLY A 85 -12.39 -15.89 1.94
C GLY A 85 -13.45 -16.78 2.58
N GLY A 86 -14.51 -16.15 3.10
CA GLY A 86 -15.60 -16.86 3.77
C GLY A 86 -16.28 -17.89 2.87
N LYS A 87 -16.71 -19.01 3.46
CA LYS A 87 -17.52 -20.04 2.78
C LYS A 87 -19.03 -19.76 2.84
N ASP A 88 -19.48 -18.90 3.77
CA ASP A 88 -20.89 -18.80 4.17
C ASP A 88 -21.52 -17.40 3.98
N GLY A 89 -21.10 -16.65 2.97
CA GLY A 89 -21.82 -15.43 2.53
C GLY A 89 -21.65 -14.18 3.40
N GLU A 90 -21.07 -14.25 4.59
CA GLU A 90 -20.74 -13.07 5.40
C GLU A 90 -19.46 -12.40 4.86
N LYS A 91 -19.65 -11.31 4.10
CA LYS A 91 -18.57 -10.58 3.43
C LYS A 91 -18.02 -9.48 4.35
N THR A 92 -16.97 -9.80 5.11
CA THR A 92 -16.18 -8.76 5.79
C THR A 92 -15.49 -7.86 4.74
N LEU A 93 -15.81 -6.57 4.71
CA LEU A 93 -15.27 -5.62 3.73
C LEU A 93 -13.83 -5.19 4.08
N THR A 94 -13.59 -4.76 5.32
CA THR A 94 -12.26 -4.44 5.86
C THR A 94 -11.92 -5.34 7.03
N ARG A 95 -10.70 -5.87 7.05
CA ARG A 95 -10.20 -6.76 8.11
C ARG A 95 -8.77 -6.40 8.48
N ARG A 96 -8.51 -6.20 9.78
CA ARG A 96 -7.14 -6.23 10.32
C ARG A 96 -6.77 -7.67 10.58
N THR A 97 -5.79 -8.18 9.83
CA THR A 97 -5.43 -9.61 9.84
C THR A 97 -4.49 -9.97 10.98
N GLY A 98 -3.82 -8.98 11.58
CA GLY A 98 -2.71 -9.20 12.52
C GLY A 98 -1.42 -9.70 11.86
N TRP A 99 -1.39 -9.79 10.52
CA TRP A 99 -0.21 -10.23 9.78
C TRP A 99 0.82 -9.12 9.70
N LYS A 100 2.09 -9.50 9.65
CA LYS A 100 3.21 -8.57 9.50
C LYS A 100 3.80 -8.71 8.11
N LEU A 101 4.15 -7.59 7.49
CA LEU A 101 4.90 -7.55 6.25
C LEU A 101 6.10 -6.61 6.43
N VAL A 102 7.27 -7.09 6.03
CA VAL A 102 8.51 -6.32 5.97
C VAL A 102 8.96 -6.28 4.53
N TRP A 103 9.18 -5.08 3.99
CA TRP A 103 9.75 -4.89 2.67
C TRP A 103 11.19 -4.39 2.78
N ASP A 104 12.14 -5.27 2.47
CA ASP A 104 13.54 -4.92 2.28
C ASP A 104 13.69 -4.35 0.86
N VAL A 105 13.65 -3.02 0.77
CA VAL A 105 13.76 -2.28 -0.49
C VAL A 105 15.11 -2.54 -1.17
N ARG A 106 16.20 -2.60 -0.39
CA ARG A 106 17.56 -2.79 -0.92
C ARG A 106 17.74 -4.16 -1.56
N ARG A 107 17.12 -5.19 -0.98
CA ARG A 107 17.17 -6.57 -1.48
C ARG A 107 15.99 -6.94 -2.37
N SER A 108 15.10 -6.00 -2.67
CA SER A 108 13.86 -6.20 -3.42
C SER A 108 13.09 -7.43 -2.94
N LYS A 109 12.93 -7.55 -1.61
CA LYS A 109 12.38 -8.75 -0.97
C LYS A 109 11.33 -8.38 0.05
N VAL A 110 10.17 -9.04 -0.02
CA VAL A 110 9.17 -8.97 1.04
C VAL A 110 9.21 -10.24 1.89
N THR A 111 9.01 -10.06 3.19
CA THR A 111 8.84 -11.13 4.17
C THR A 111 7.50 -10.93 4.85
N VAL A 112 6.67 -11.98 4.85
CA VAL A 112 5.33 -11.99 5.45
C VAL A 112 5.29 -13.00 6.58
N THR A 113 4.76 -12.58 7.73
CA THR A 113 4.48 -13.44 8.88
C THR A 113 2.97 -13.46 9.11
N GLU A 114 2.39 -14.65 9.01
CA GLU A 114 0.95 -14.87 9.10
C GLU A 114 0.49 -14.88 10.56
N GLY A 115 -0.05 -13.77 11.06
CA GLY A 115 -0.58 -13.67 12.42
C GLY A 115 0.42 -14.03 13.52
N GLU A 116 -0.07 -14.30 14.72
CA GLU A 116 0.75 -14.78 15.83
C GLU A 116 0.98 -16.30 15.69
N GLY A 117 2.24 -16.72 15.68
CA GLY A 117 2.63 -18.15 15.57
C GLY A 117 2.44 -18.79 14.20
N GLY A 118 1.95 -18.06 13.19
CA GLY A 118 1.76 -18.63 11.85
C GLY A 118 3.00 -18.60 10.97
N LYS A 119 2.83 -19.09 9.75
CA LYS A 119 3.92 -19.32 8.80
C LYS A 119 4.60 -18.01 8.43
N THR A 120 5.93 -18.03 8.34
CA THR A 120 6.70 -16.95 7.72
C THR A 120 7.21 -17.39 6.36
N TRP A 121 7.07 -16.53 5.35
CA TRP A 121 7.60 -16.78 4.01
C TRP A 121 8.14 -15.48 3.41
N SER A 122 8.99 -15.61 2.39
CA SER A 122 9.56 -14.47 1.69
C SER A 122 9.50 -14.69 0.18
N GLN A 123 9.53 -13.59 -0.57
CA GLN A 123 9.68 -13.63 -2.03
C GLN A 123 10.40 -12.37 -2.53
N LYS A 124 11.03 -12.51 -3.70
CA LYS A 124 11.51 -11.36 -4.47
C LYS A 124 10.30 -10.59 -5.02
N VAL A 125 10.42 -9.26 -5.08
CA VAL A 125 9.46 -8.33 -5.67
C VAL A 125 10.16 -7.43 -6.68
N GLY A 126 9.39 -6.58 -7.37
CA GLY A 126 9.94 -5.56 -8.25
C GLY A 126 10.91 -4.64 -7.51
N GLU A 127 11.95 -4.20 -8.22
CA GLU A 127 12.91 -3.26 -7.68
C GLU A 127 12.29 -1.87 -7.61
N LEU A 128 12.62 -1.12 -6.55
CA LEU A 128 12.30 0.30 -6.46
C LEU A 128 13.52 1.07 -6.97
N PRO A 129 13.47 1.70 -8.16
CA PRO A 129 14.65 2.35 -8.73
C PRO A 129 15.22 3.45 -7.81
N PRO A 130 16.55 3.67 -7.78
CA PRO A 130 17.16 4.64 -6.87
C PRO A 130 16.59 6.06 -6.95
N ASN A 131 16.29 6.55 -8.15
CA ASN A 131 15.65 7.86 -8.34
C ASN A 131 14.25 7.92 -7.71
N VAL A 132 13.48 6.84 -7.77
CA VAL A 132 12.17 6.75 -7.11
C VAL A 132 12.34 6.71 -5.59
N GLN A 133 13.35 5.99 -5.09
CA GLN A 133 13.68 5.97 -3.66
C GLN A 133 14.02 7.38 -3.16
N GLU A 134 14.76 8.16 -3.94
CA GLU A 134 15.12 9.54 -3.61
C GLU A 134 13.89 10.45 -3.55
N ILE A 135 13.01 10.37 -4.55
CA ILE A 135 11.74 11.10 -4.57
C ILE A 135 10.92 10.81 -3.30
N ILE A 136 10.79 9.54 -2.94
CA ILE A 136 10.05 9.12 -1.73
C ILE A 136 10.75 9.63 -0.47
N ALA A 137 12.09 9.55 -0.39
CA ALA A 137 12.87 10.01 0.75
C ALA A 137 12.75 11.54 0.97
N ARG A 138 12.58 12.32 -0.09
CA ARG A 138 12.30 13.76 -0.02
C ARG A 138 10.83 14.08 0.27
N GLY A 139 9.97 13.08 0.45
CA GLY A 139 8.55 13.26 0.75
C GLY A 139 7.69 13.62 -0.46
N GLY A 140 8.13 13.25 -1.67
CA GLY A 140 7.36 13.39 -2.90
C GLY A 140 8.10 14.18 -3.97
N LEU A 141 7.53 14.15 -5.18
CA LEU A 141 8.16 14.73 -6.37
C LEU A 141 8.33 16.25 -6.24
N GLU A 142 7.35 16.95 -5.68
CA GLU A 142 7.41 18.40 -5.49
C GLU A 142 8.61 18.80 -4.60
N ASN A 143 8.77 18.12 -3.47
CA ASN A 143 9.87 18.38 -2.54
C ASN A 143 11.22 17.98 -3.13
N TRP A 144 11.27 16.90 -3.90
CA TRP A 144 12.47 16.51 -4.65
C TRP A 144 12.87 17.60 -5.65
N VAL A 145 11.94 18.10 -6.47
CA VAL A 145 12.22 19.20 -7.42
C VAL A 145 12.71 20.46 -6.70
N LYS A 146 12.07 20.85 -5.58
CA LYS A 146 12.52 21.98 -4.76
C LYS A 146 13.96 21.80 -4.27
N SER A 147 14.33 20.59 -3.84
CA SER A 147 15.72 20.32 -3.43
C SER A 147 16.71 20.41 -4.59
N GLN A 148 16.35 19.92 -5.78
CA GLN A 148 17.23 19.99 -6.95
C GLN A 148 17.47 21.44 -7.40
N ILE A 149 16.45 22.30 -7.34
CA ILE A 149 16.57 23.72 -7.67
C ILE A 149 17.42 24.47 -6.64
N ALA A 150 17.30 24.14 -5.35
CA ALA A 150 18.09 24.78 -4.30
C ALA A 150 19.57 24.39 -4.32
N GLU A 151 19.89 23.23 -4.92
CA GLU A 151 21.26 22.71 -5.07
C GLU A 151 21.94 23.18 -6.38
N ALA A 152 21.22 23.90 -7.26
CA ALA A 152 21.68 24.40 -8.56
C ALA A 152 22.09 25.89 -8.51
#